data_AF-A0A9X2KTV8-F1
#
_entry.id   AF-A0A9X2KTV8-F1
#
_cell.length_a   1.000
_cell.length_b   1.000
_cell.length_c   1.000
_cell.angle_alpha   90.00
_cell.angle_beta   90.00
_cell.angle_gamma   90.00
#
_symmetry.space_group_name_H-M   'P 1'
#
loop_
_entity.id
_entity.type
_entity.pdbx_description
1 polymer ?
#
loop_
_entity_poly.entity_id
_entity_poly.type
_entity_poly.pdbx_seq_one_letter_code
_entity_poly.pdbx_strand_id
1 'polypeptide(L)'
;MLQPFGWRGDLRIIEIDTPDILPLSGRYDLVVIAGYHETIAGNIGEANPLEHLLRRAYSILAPDGCVVVAGHNALALRHFNGQCDAYGREGVALVEGAFPNGSPKLWSTAAISQALANSGFQTIEPCALMGSVKQPRLLVSPRGCGLQGEYWNLETLVRRALVGNDPDRLARFSESRVLGEIVRGGALVDWSDGYLFLGRKSADSLFSLGRWLASSFSQADSGYGVDETRFVVEPGNDFENHHIRVESYSQNNIEPDSVAPYINGTVHLDRLDDLLQTPGWTFEQVMQWSAVWLRCLLASLGAGSELKCKGAYAAAYDGDYDLWVPDRLFLATPARWIRRPDSTFECLRQTTGSEATAPLATVLYVGLLRAFAALRSVAEPADTSWLDPVALAATLVSRLGYVLGEADHKALAAHWRHVTRTAFPSPEHFIVREKPRSLTDEAKLYWATESEGFSETKASTAPLALHGSPQVLRLPIGAPEQAITKLRFDVANRPGCFEIENMAVLQANGDILWRWDHKRAALSGEKGATLVVDHVAGRTCVLSRGNDPQFVLDMPEPALSAGGVLEVRLLAWPQRL
;
A
#
# COMPACT_ATOMS: atom_id res chain seq x y z
N MET A 1 -30.33 -21.01 12.23
CA MET A 1 -31.68 -20.47 12.52
C MET A 1 -31.73 -19.07 11.93
N LEU A 2 -32.03 -18.97 10.63
CA LEU A 2 -32.15 -17.71 9.88
C LEU A 2 -33.62 -17.31 9.92
N GLN A 3 -33.99 -16.35 10.77
CA GLN A 3 -35.15 -15.51 10.47
C GLN A 3 -34.59 -14.23 9.84
N PRO A 4 -34.70 -14.08 8.51
CA PRO A 4 -34.29 -12.84 7.87
C PRO A 4 -35.44 -11.84 7.95
N PHE A 5 -35.06 -10.59 8.23
CA PHE A 5 -35.46 -9.36 7.52
C PHE A 5 -36.93 -9.23 7.12
N GLY A 6 -37.58 -8.10 7.45
CA GLY A 6 -38.97 -7.76 7.14
C GLY A 6 -39.33 -7.68 5.65
N TRP A 7 -39.07 -8.74 4.90
CA TRP A 7 -39.33 -8.95 3.50
C TRP A 7 -40.77 -9.40 3.37
N ARG A 8 -41.60 -8.61 2.67
CA ARG A 8 -43.01 -8.89 2.41
C ARG A 8 -43.20 -9.66 1.09
N GLY A 9 -42.31 -10.61 0.80
CA GLY A 9 -42.33 -11.43 -0.41
C GLY A 9 -42.28 -12.94 -0.11
N ASP A 10 -42.66 -13.76 -1.08
CA ASP A 10 -42.56 -15.22 -1.00
C ASP A 10 -41.10 -15.67 -1.10
N LEU A 11 -40.50 -16.10 0.01
CA LEU A 11 -39.13 -16.60 0.04
C LEU A 11 -39.13 -18.10 -0.18
N ARG A 12 -38.51 -18.55 -1.27
CA ARG A 12 -38.27 -19.97 -1.54
C ARG A 12 -36.78 -20.24 -1.48
N ILE A 13 -36.37 -21.09 -0.55
CA ILE A 13 -35.01 -21.60 -0.44
C ILE A 13 -35.00 -23.00 -1.06
N ILE A 14 -34.10 -23.23 -2.01
CA ILE A 14 -33.93 -24.51 -2.69
C ILE A 14 -32.49 -24.97 -2.43
N GLU A 15 -32.34 -26.15 -1.86
CA GLU A 15 -31.04 -26.79 -1.65
C GLU A 15 -30.65 -27.59 -2.90
N ILE A 16 -29.43 -27.37 -3.37
CA ILE A 16 -28.93 -27.95 -4.63
C ILE A 16 -27.50 -28.43 -4.39
N ASP A 17 -27.28 -29.74 -4.51
CA ASP A 17 -25.97 -30.37 -4.28
C ASP A 17 -25.10 -30.47 -5.54
N THR A 18 -25.69 -30.34 -6.73
CA THR A 18 -24.97 -30.53 -8.01
C THR A 18 -25.19 -29.35 -8.99
N PRO A 19 -24.11 -28.71 -9.46
CA PRO A 19 -24.12 -27.60 -10.42
C PRO A 19 -24.95 -27.79 -11.69
N ASP A 20 -24.93 -29.01 -12.24
CA ASP A 20 -25.56 -29.34 -13.52
C ASP A 20 -27.09 -29.22 -13.45
N ILE A 21 -27.62 -29.27 -12.23
CA ILE A 21 -29.02 -29.19 -11.87
C ILE A 21 -29.23 -27.88 -11.10
N LEU A 22 -29.16 -26.73 -11.75
CA LEU A 22 -29.96 -25.58 -11.30
C LEU A 22 -31.42 -25.92 -11.70
N PRO A 23 -32.28 -26.42 -10.79
CA PRO A 23 -33.64 -26.85 -11.12
C PRO A 23 -34.57 -25.64 -11.23
N LEU A 24 -34.06 -24.53 -11.73
CA LEU A 24 -34.75 -23.26 -11.81
C LEU A 24 -35.48 -23.22 -13.15
N SER A 25 -36.73 -23.68 -13.13
CA SER A 25 -37.69 -23.42 -14.20
C SER A 25 -38.34 -22.06 -13.94
N GLY A 26 -38.20 -21.12 -14.86
CA GLY A 26 -38.77 -19.78 -14.72
C GLY A 26 -38.13 -18.72 -15.60
N ARG A 27 -38.67 -17.50 -15.50
CA ARG A 27 -38.07 -16.27 -16.03
C ARG A 27 -37.86 -15.31 -14.86
N TYR A 28 -36.61 -15.03 -14.53
CA TYR A 28 -36.24 -14.13 -13.44
C TYR A 28 -35.80 -12.78 -13.98
N ASP A 29 -36.12 -11.70 -13.28
CA ASP A 29 -35.68 -10.35 -13.64
C ASP A 29 -34.23 -10.10 -13.24
N LEU A 30 -33.78 -10.74 -12.16
CA LEU A 30 -32.42 -10.64 -11.61
C LEU A 30 -31.92 -12.01 -11.15
N VAL A 31 -30.70 -12.35 -11.57
CA VAL A 31 -29.93 -13.48 -11.02
C VAL A 31 -28.66 -12.94 -10.38
N VAL A 32 -28.38 -13.31 -9.13
CA VAL A 32 -27.17 -12.89 -8.41
C VAL A 32 -26.26 -14.10 -8.18
N ILE A 33 -25.01 -13.99 -8.61
CA ILE A 33 -23.95 -14.99 -8.43
C ILE A 33 -22.82 -14.33 -7.64
N ALA A 34 -22.67 -14.70 -6.37
CA ALA A 34 -21.67 -14.11 -5.47
C ALA A 34 -20.74 -15.18 -4.90
N GLY A 35 -19.48 -15.22 -5.37
CA GLY A 35 -18.43 -16.17 -4.94
C GLY A 35 -18.65 -17.65 -5.34
N TYR A 36 -19.86 -18.05 -5.74
CA TYR A 36 -20.16 -19.43 -6.14
C TYR A 36 -19.44 -19.87 -7.43
N HIS A 37 -19.26 -18.96 -8.39
CA HIS A 37 -18.53 -19.22 -9.63
C HIS A 37 -17.05 -19.51 -9.41
N GLU A 38 -16.49 -19.14 -8.25
CA GLU A 38 -15.10 -19.45 -7.87
C GLU A 38 -15.01 -20.90 -7.38
N THR A 39 -15.96 -21.35 -6.56
CA THR A 39 -15.95 -22.70 -5.97
C THR A 39 -16.40 -23.76 -6.96
N ILE A 40 -17.38 -23.45 -7.82
CA ILE A 40 -17.90 -24.40 -8.82
C ILE A 40 -16.82 -24.86 -9.80
N ALA A 41 -15.87 -23.98 -10.11
CA ALA A 41 -14.80 -24.24 -11.07
C ALA A 41 -13.86 -25.38 -10.65
N GLY A 42 -13.73 -25.62 -9.33
CA GLY A 42 -12.98 -26.76 -8.81
C GLY A 42 -13.76 -28.08 -8.85
N ASN A 43 -15.10 -28.01 -8.91
CA ASN A 43 -15.98 -29.13 -8.60
C ASN A 43 -16.69 -29.76 -9.81
N ILE A 44 -16.54 -29.18 -11.01
CA ILE A 44 -17.18 -29.71 -12.22
C ILE A 44 -16.17 -30.11 -13.28
N GLY A 45 -16.46 -31.20 -14.00
CA GLY A 45 -15.64 -31.70 -15.11
C GLY A 45 -15.77 -30.90 -16.41
N GLU A 46 -16.35 -29.69 -16.35
CA GLU A 46 -16.53 -28.82 -17.50
C GLU A 46 -15.23 -28.09 -17.85
N ALA A 47 -14.88 -28.04 -19.14
CA ALA A 47 -13.68 -27.35 -19.60
C ALA A 47 -13.74 -25.82 -19.33
N ASN A 48 -14.94 -25.23 -19.41
CA ASN A 48 -15.19 -23.80 -19.19
C ASN A 48 -16.30 -23.60 -18.14
N PRO A 49 -16.02 -23.82 -16.85
CA PRO A 49 -17.05 -23.85 -15.81
C PRO A 49 -17.77 -22.52 -15.61
N LEU A 50 -17.05 -21.41 -15.76
CA LEU A 50 -17.60 -20.06 -15.67
C LEU A 50 -18.62 -19.79 -16.78
N GLU A 51 -18.28 -20.09 -18.04
CA GLU A 51 -19.21 -19.90 -19.17
C GLU A 51 -20.42 -20.83 -19.07
N HIS A 52 -20.22 -22.08 -18.62
CA HIS A 52 -21.33 -23.01 -18.39
C HIS A 52 -22.34 -22.40 -17.42
N LEU A 53 -21.88 -21.93 -16.26
CA LEU A 53 -22.74 -21.29 -15.25
C LEU A 53 -23.45 -20.04 -15.79
N LEU A 54 -22.73 -19.18 -16.51
CA LEU A 54 -23.29 -17.93 -17.06
C LEU A 54 -24.32 -18.17 -18.17
N ARG A 55 -24.13 -19.19 -19.02
CA ARG A 55 -25.14 -19.62 -20.00
C ARG A 55 -26.40 -20.16 -19.33
N ARG A 56 -26.25 -20.88 -18.22
CA ARG A 56 -27.39 -21.33 -17.42
C ARG A 56 -28.15 -20.15 -16.84
N ALA A 57 -27.46 -19.20 -16.21
CA ALA A 57 -28.07 -17.95 -15.72
C ALA A 57 -28.79 -17.19 -16.85
N TYR A 58 -28.18 -17.05 -18.02
CA TYR A 58 -28.80 -16.41 -19.18
C TYR A 58 -30.11 -17.08 -19.60
N SER A 59 -30.16 -18.42 -19.57
CA SER A 59 -31.32 -19.20 -20.02
C SER A 59 -32.57 -19.03 -19.15
N ILE A 60 -32.39 -18.77 -17.85
CA ILE A 60 -33.49 -18.61 -16.88
C ILE A 60 -33.91 -17.15 -16.66
N LEU A 61 -33.19 -16.20 -17.25
CA LEU A 61 -33.54 -14.77 -17.18
C LEU A 61 -34.69 -14.42 -18.14
N ALA A 62 -35.54 -13.50 -17.69
CA ALA A 62 -36.51 -12.79 -18.52
C ALA A 62 -35.81 -12.06 -19.70
N PRO A 63 -36.53 -11.67 -20.77
CA PRO A 63 -35.93 -10.98 -21.93
C PRO A 63 -35.17 -9.69 -21.56
N ASP A 64 -35.67 -8.96 -20.58
CA ASP A 64 -35.15 -7.72 -19.99
C ASP A 64 -34.39 -7.93 -18.68
N GLY A 65 -34.20 -9.19 -18.28
CA GLY A 65 -33.51 -9.55 -17.04
C GLY A 65 -32.00 -9.33 -17.09
N CYS A 66 -31.39 -9.26 -15.90
CA CYS A 66 -29.96 -9.05 -15.73
C CYS A 66 -29.33 -10.09 -14.77
N VAL A 67 -28.01 -10.27 -14.92
CA VAL A 67 -27.19 -11.02 -13.98
C VAL A 67 -26.27 -10.05 -13.23
N VAL A 68 -26.11 -10.27 -11.93
CA VAL A 68 -25.06 -9.66 -11.12
C VAL A 68 -24.05 -10.74 -10.77
N VAL A 69 -22.79 -10.55 -11.13
CA VAL A 69 -21.69 -11.46 -10.78
C VAL A 69 -20.69 -10.73 -9.90
N ALA A 70 -20.47 -11.21 -8.67
CA ALA A 70 -19.56 -10.58 -7.72
C ALA A 70 -18.56 -11.59 -7.15
N GLY A 71 -17.29 -11.22 -7.12
CA GLY A 71 -16.21 -12.13 -6.73
C GLY A 71 -14.89 -11.43 -6.42
N HIS A 72 -13.88 -12.22 -6.10
CA HIS A 72 -12.51 -11.78 -5.88
C HIS A 72 -11.75 -11.71 -7.19
N ASN A 73 -10.89 -10.71 -7.30
CA ASN A 73 -10.06 -10.50 -8.47
C ASN A 73 -8.74 -11.27 -8.35
N ALA A 74 -8.41 -12.05 -9.37
CA ALA A 74 -7.12 -12.75 -9.45
C ALA A 74 -5.92 -11.79 -9.50
N LEU A 75 -6.12 -10.56 -9.99
CA LEU A 75 -5.08 -9.54 -10.17
C LEU A 75 -5.16 -8.40 -9.14
N ALA A 76 -5.85 -8.60 -8.01
CA ALA A 76 -5.93 -7.59 -6.97
C ALA A 76 -4.54 -7.09 -6.55
N LEU A 77 -4.37 -5.77 -6.46
CA LEU A 77 -3.08 -5.14 -6.16
C LEU A 77 -2.44 -5.70 -4.88
N ARG A 78 -3.26 -6.03 -3.88
CA ARG A 78 -2.82 -6.56 -2.59
C ARG A 78 -1.96 -7.83 -2.69
N HIS A 79 -2.20 -8.68 -3.70
CA HIS A 79 -1.47 -9.93 -3.91
C HIS A 79 0.00 -9.66 -4.24
N PHE A 80 0.28 -8.57 -4.97
CA PHE A 80 1.65 -8.14 -5.29
C PHE A 80 2.40 -7.60 -4.06
N ASN A 81 1.67 -7.21 -3.02
CA ASN A 81 2.21 -6.80 -1.73
C ASN A 81 2.24 -7.93 -0.68
N GLY A 82 2.07 -9.17 -1.12
CA GLY A 82 2.21 -10.38 -0.31
C GLY A 82 0.96 -10.81 0.47
N GLN A 83 -0.14 -10.04 0.40
CA GLN A 83 -1.37 -10.39 1.11
C GLN A 83 -2.01 -11.64 0.52
N CYS A 84 -2.63 -12.44 1.39
CA CYS A 84 -3.34 -13.64 0.98
C CYS A 84 -4.65 -13.30 0.23
N ASP A 85 -5.15 -14.26 -0.55
CA ASP A 85 -6.52 -14.17 -1.04
C ASP A 85 -7.57 -14.55 0.02
N ALA A 86 -8.85 -14.53 -0.35
CA ALA A 86 -9.95 -14.88 0.54
C ALA A 86 -9.98 -16.36 0.99
N TYR A 87 -9.10 -17.20 0.43
CA TYR A 87 -8.96 -18.63 0.73
C TYR A 87 -7.66 -18.93 1.49
N GLY A 88 -6.92 -17.90 1.92
CA GLY A 88 -5.68 -18.04 2.70
C GLY A 88 -4.48 -18.49 1.88
N ARG A 89 -4.52 -18.34 0.55
CA ARG A 89 -3.39 -18.65 -0.33
C ARG A 89 -2.47 -17.44 -0.45
N GLU A 90 -1.17 -17.67 -0.59
CA GLU A 90 -0.15 -16.63 -0.57
C GLU A 90 0.31 -16.17 -1.97
N GLY A 91 0.48 -14.86 -2.13
CA GLY A 91 1.49 -14.24 -3.01
C GLY A 91 1.53 -14.68 -4.47
N VAL A 92 2.73 -15.07 -4.94
CA VAL A 92 3.09 -15.26 -6.36
C VAL A 92 2.31 -16.40 -7.01
N ALA A 93 2.03 -17.48 -6.27
CA ALA A 93 1.32 -18.65 -6.79
C ALA A 93 -0.11 -18.29 -7.27
N LEU A 94 -0.73 -17.27 -6.66
CA LEU A 94 -2.03 -16.74 -7.09
C LEU A 94 -1.95 -16.03 -8.44
N VAL A 95 -0.95 -15.16 -8.59
CA VAL A 95 -0.75 -14.35 -9.81
C VAL A 95 -0.33 -15.25 -10.98
N GLU A 96 0.38 -16.34 -10.71
CA GLU A 96 0.74 -17.37 -11.69
C GLU A 96 -0.44 -18.29 -12.08
N GLY A 97 -1.57 -18.22 -11.35
CA GLY A 97 -2.75 -19.04 -11.63
C GLY A 97 -2.57 -20.52 -11.28
N ALA A 98 -1.64 -20.86 -10.38
CA ALA A 98 -1.36 -22.22 -9.96
C ALA A 98 -2.38 -22.70 -8.89
N PHE A 99 -3.55 -23.14 -9.35
CA PHE A 99 -4.61 -23.64 -8.48
C PHE A 99 -4.60 -25.17 -8.39
N PRO A 100 -4.54 -25.78 -7.18
CA PRO A 100 -4.72 -27.22 -7.02
C PRO A 100 -6.06 -27.70 -7.61
N ASN A 101 -6.08 -28.91 -8.18
CA ASN A 101 -7.31 -29.55 -8.65
C ASN A 101 -8.34 -29.60 -7.51
N GLY A 102 -9.59 -29.23 -7.78
CA GLY A 102 -10.63 -29.18 -6.75
C GLY A 102 -10.71 -27.88 -5.95
N SER A 103 -9.74 -26.96 -6.10
CA SER A 103 -9.74 -25.71 -5.33
C SER A 103 -10.54 -24.59 -6.01
N PRO A 104 -11.03 -23.59 -5.24
CA PRO A 104 -11.68 -22.42 -5.82
C PRO A 104 -10.77 -21.68 -6.79
N LYS A 105 -11.29 -21.30 -7.97
CA LYS A 105 -10.54 -20.58 -8.99
C LYS A 105 -10.93 -19.10 -8.99
N LEU A 106 -9.92 -18.22 -8.93
CA LEU A 106 -10.13 -16.79 -9.12
C LEU A 106 -10.08 -16.43 -10.60
N TRP A 107 -10.82 -15.39 -10.96
CA TRP A 107 -10.90 -14.90 -12.33
C TRP A 107 -10.47 -13.43 -12.37
N SER A 108 -9.81 -13.03 -13.46
CA SER A 108 -9.61 -11.62 -13.75
C SER A 108 -10.91 -11.00 -14.24
N THR A 109 -11.02 -9.68 -14.11
CA THR A 109 -12.12 -8.87 -14.67
C THR A 109 -12.27 -9.08 -16.17
N ALA A 110 -11.17 -9.20 -16.92
CA ALA A 110 -11.17 -9.51 -18.34
C ALA A 110 -11.79 -10.88 -18.63
N ALA A 111 -11.47 -11.92 -17.84
CA ALA A 111 -12.03 -13.25 -18.02
C ALA A 111 -13.54 -13.28 -17.75
N ILE A 112 -14.02 -12.56 -16.72
CA ILE A 112 -15.45 -12.43 -16.42
C ILE A 112 -16.18 -11.70 -17.54
N SER A 113 -15.62 -10.59 -18.03
CA SER A 113 -16.18 -9.81 -19.14
C SER A 113 -16.34 -10.67 -20.39
N GLN A 114 -15.29 -11.42 -20.74
CA GLN A 114 -15.32 -12.31 -21.90
C GLN A 114 -16.34 -13.44 -21.73
N ALA A 115 -16.43 -14.05 -20.55
CA ALA A 115 -17.38 -15.13 -20.29
C ALA A 115 -18.83 -14.65 -20.33
N LEU A 116 -19.12 -13.44 -19.83
CA LEU A 116 -20.44 -12.80 -19.97
C LEU A 116 -20.78 -12.54 -21.45
N ALA A 117 -19.85 -11.99 -22.23
CA ALA A 117 -20.06 -11.76 -23.66
C ALA A 117 -20.32 -13.08 -24.41
N ASN A 118 -19.51 -14.10 -24.16
CA ASN A 118 -19.65 -15.44 -24.75
C ASN A 118 -20.94 -16.17 -24.33
N SER A 119 -21.57 -15.73 -23.25
CA SER A 119 -22.86 -16.25 -22.76
C SER A 119 -24.06 -15.52 -23.33
N GLY A 120 -23.85 -14.46 -24.12
CA GLY A 120 -24.90 -13.75 -24.86
C GLY A 120 -25.41 -12.47 -24.21
N PHE A 121 -24.78 -11.97 -23.14
CA PHE A 121 -25.14 -10.67 -22.55
C PHE A 121 -24.72 -9.52 -23.48
N GLN A 122 -25.64 -8.59 -23.75
CA GLN A 122 -25.42 -7.49 -24.70
C GLN A 122 -24.67 -6.31 -24.08
N THR A 123 -24.98 -6.01 -22.82
CA THR A 123 -24.31 -4.93 -22.08
C THR A 123 -23.66 -5.49 -20.84
N ILE A 124 -22.41 -5.09 -20.60
CA ILE A 124 -21.58 -5.57 -19.49
C ILE A 124 -21.00 -4.33 -18.82
N GLU A 125 -21.36 -4.12 -17.56
CA GLU A 125 -20.95 -2.96 -16.78
C GLU A 125 -20.12 -3.43 -15.57
N PRO A 126 -18.77 -3.33 -15.66
CA PRO A 126 -17.89 -3.67 -14.56
C PRO A 126 -17.82 -2.56 -13.50
N CYS A 127 -18.03 -2.94 -12.26
CA CYS A 127 -17.81 -2.10 -11.09
C CYS A 127 -16.55 -2.54 -10.35
N ALA A 128 -15.71 -1.59 -9.95
CA ALA A 128 -14.56 -1.85 -9.09
C ALA A 128 -15.03 -2.06 -7.65
N LEU A 129 -14.54 -3.12 -6.99
CA LEU A 129 -14.83 -3.41 -5.60
C LEU A 129 -13.55 -3.41 -4.77
N MET A 130 -13.43 -2.45 -3.86
CA MET A 130 -12.42 -2.43 -2.81
C MET A 130 -12.97 -3.14 -1.56
N GLY A 131 -12.17 -4.02 -0.96
CA GLY A 131 -12.62 -4.97 0.06
C GLY A 131 -13.09 -6.30 -0.53
N SER A 132 -14.08 -6.93 0.10
CA SER A 132 -14.65 -8.20 -0.39
C SER A 132 -16.17 -8.12 -0.49
N VAL A 133 -16.79 -9.10 -1.15
CA VAL A 133 -18.26 -9.17 -1.20
C VAL A 133 -18.88 -9.29 0.20
N LYS A 134 -18.17 -9.90 1.15
CA LYS A 134 -18.61 -10.04 2.55
C LYS A 134 -18.34 -8.79 3.39
N GLN A 135 -17.32 -8.02 3.03
CA GLN A 135 -16.89 -6.82 3.73
C GLN A 135 -16.54 -5.75 2.69
N PRO A 136 -17.56 -5.20 1.99
CA PRO A 136 -17.32 -4.17 1.00
C PRO A 136 -16.85 -2.90 1.71
N ARG A 137 -15.94 -2.17 1.07
CA ARG A 137 -15.45 -0.86 1.57
C ARG A 137 -15.80 0.25 0.61
N LEU A 138 -15.62 0.01 -0.67
CA LEU A 138 -15.99 0.93 -1.74
C LEU A 138 -16.39 0.12 -2.97
N LEU A 139 -17.53 0.46 -3.55
CA LEU A 139 -17.97 -0.01 -4.85
C LEU A 139 -18.06 1.18 -5.79
N VAL A 140 -17.51 1.08 -7.00
CA VAL A 140 -17.43 2.20 -7.96
C VAL A 140 -18.00 1.74 -9.29
N SER A 141 -18.94 2.52 -9.84
CA SER A 141 -19.57 2.22 -11.13
C SER A 141 -18.62 2.53 -12.30
N PRO A 142 -18.90 2.04 -13.53
CA PRO A 142 -18.16 2.45 -14.72
C PRO A 142 -18.12 3.98 -14.88
N ARG A 143 -19.24 4.66 -14.61
CA ARG A 143 -19.33 6.12 -14.67
C ARG A 143 -18.44 6.77 -13.60
N GLY A 144 -18.48 6.28 -12.37
CA GLY A 144 -17.62 6.76 -11.29
C GLY A 144 -16.12 6.59 -11.58
N CYS A 145 -15.74 5.53 -12.28
CA CYS A 145 -14.36 5.33 -12.76
C CYS A 145 -13.99 6.37 -13.83
N GLY A 146 -14.90 6.65 -14.77
CA GLY A 146 -14.65 7.54 -15.91
C GLY A 146 -14.76 9.05 -15.65
N LEU A 147 -15.41 9.48 -14.55
CA LEU A 147 -15.74 10.90 -14.31
C LEU A 147 -14.61 11.74 -13.67
N GLN A 148 -13.34 11.29 -13.70
CA GLN A 148 -12.24 11.97 -13.00
C GLN A 148 -12.10 13.45 -13.43
N GLY A 149 -11.85 14.36 -12.47
CA GLY A 149 -11.55 15.76 -12.79
C GLY A 149 -11.98 16.78 -11.74
N GLU A 150 -12.35 17.97 -12.20
CA GLU A 150 -12.64 19.15 -11.37
C GLU A 150 -13.78 18.97 -10.36
N TYR A 151 -14.65 17.98 -10.56
CA TYR A 151 -15.86 17.76 -9.75
C TYR A 151 -15.87 16.44 -8.99
N TRP A 152 -14.96 15.51 -9.28
CA TRP A 152 -14.95 14.16 -8.70
C TRP A 152 -13.53 13.67 -8.48
N ASN A 153 -13.19 13.41 -7.21
CA ASN A 153 -11.92 12.82 -6.82
C ASN A 153 -12.14 11.38 -6.35
N LEU A 154 -11.99 10.42 -7.26
CA LEU A 154 -12.08 9.00 -6.91
C LEU A 154 -10.87 8.52 -6.10
N GLU A 155 -9.69 9.10 -6.33
CA GLU A 155 -8.44 8.68 -5.71
C GLU A 155 -8.54 8.71 -4.18
N THR A 156 -9.12 9.77 -3.60
CA THR A 156 -9.29 9.86 -2.14
C THR A 156 -10.24 8.80 -1.59
N LEU A 157 -11.30 8.44 -2.33
CA LEU A 157 -12.24 7.39 -1.91
C LEU A 157 -11.55 6.02 -1.93
N VAL A 158 -10.78 5.73 -2.99
CA VAL A 158 -10.06 4.46 -3.16
C VAL A 158 -8.98 4.30 -2.09
N ARG A 159 -8.18 5.33 -1.81
CA ARG A 159 -7.17 5.31 -0.74
C ARG A 159 -7.79 5.01 0.62
N ARG A 160 -8.97 5.56 0.91
CA ARG A 160 -9.69 5.32 2.17
C ARG A 160 -10.32 3.93 2.27
N ALA A 161 -10.51 3.25 1.14
CA ALA A 161 -11.08 1.92 1.09
C ALA A 161 -10.06 0.80 1.37
N LEU A 162 -8.76 1.12 1.37
CA LEU A 162 -7.69 0.17 1.67
C LEU A 162 -7.89 -0.52 3.03
N VAL A 163 -7.78 -1.85 3.05
CA VAL A 163 -7.95 -2.66 4.26
C VAL A 163 -6.77 -2.45 5.23
N GLY A 164 -7.09 -2.28 6.52
CA GLY A 164 -6.11 -2.07 7.60
C GLY A 164 -5.39 -3.34 8.04
N ASN A 165 -4.23 -3.15 8.69
CA ASN A 165 -3.28 -4.14 9.22
C ASN A 165 -3.62 -5.60 8.91
N ASP A 166 -3.24 -6.03 7.71
CA ASP A 166 -3.09 -7.44 7.41
C ASP A 166 -1.70 -7.86 7.92
N PRO A 167 -1.60 -8.78 8.90
CA PRO A 167 -0.33 -9.22 9.45
C PRO A 167 0.60 -9.83 8.38
N ASP A 168 0.04 -10.31 7.26
CA ASP A 168 0.80 -10.95 6.17
C ASP A 168 1.34 -9.94 5.15
N ARG A 169 1.12 -8.63 5.36
CA ARG A 169 1.54 -7.59 4.41
C ARG A 169 3.06 -7.39 4.43
N LEU A 170 3.70 -7.62 3.29
CA LEU A 170 5.16 -7.48 3.11
C LEU A 170 5.64 -6.05 2.85
N ALA A 171 4.73 -5.10 2.64
CA ALA A 171 5.03 -3.68 2.42
C ALA A 171 6.14 -3.41 1.38
N ARG A 172 6.14 -4.14 0.27
CA ARG A 172 7.10 -4.02 -0.85
C ARG A 172 6.98 -2.69 -1.58
N PHE A 173 5.77 -2.13 -1.65
CA PHE A 173 5.50 -0.82 -2.26
C PHE A 173 4.35 -0.10 -1.55
N SER A 174 4.18 1.19 -1.87
CA SER A 174 3.07 2.00 -1.36
C SER A 174 1.81 1.72 -2.18
N GLU A 175 0.87 0.95 -1.61
CA GLU A 175 -0.42 0.68 -2.25
C GLU A 175 -1.18 1.96 -2.57
N SER A 176 -1.15 2.96 -1.69
CA SER A 176 -1.87 4.22 -1.90
C SER A 176 -1.33 5.02 -3.09
N ARG A 177 0.00 5.11 -3.26
CA ARG A 177 0.59 5.75 -4.44
C ARG A 177 0.32 4.97 -5.72
N VAL A 178 0.46 3.64 -5.69
CA VAL A 178 0.18 2.79 -6.86
C VAL A 178 -1.29 2.87 -7.26
N LEU A 179 -2.22 2.90 -6.29
CA LEU A 179 -3.64 3.14 -6.56
C LEU A 179 -3.89 4.51 -7.16
N GLY A 180 -3.17 5.55 -6.73
CA GLY A 180 -3.22 6.86 -7.37
C GLY A 180 -2.86 6.81 -8.86
N GLU A 181 -1.81 6.08 -9.23
CA GLU A 181 -1.46 5.84 -10.64
C GLU A 181 -2.52 5.02 -11.37
N ILE A 182 -3.04 3.96 -10.76
CA ILE A 182 -4.08 3.09 -11.35
C ILE A 182 -5.36 3.89 -11.63
N VAL A 183 -5.81 4.73 -10.69
CA VAL A 183 -6.99 5.57 -10.86
C VAL A 183 -6.77 6.58 -11.98
N ARG A 184 -5.61 7.25 -12.02
CA ARG A 184 -5.27 8.19 -13.10
C ARG A 184 -5.14 7.52 -14.46
N GLY A 185 -4.71 6.26 -14.50
CA GLY A 185 -4.64 5.43 -15.70
C GLY A 185 -5.97 4.81 -16.12
N GLY A 186 -7.05 5.00 -15.37
CA GLY A 186 -8.37 4.43 -15.68
C GLY A 186 -8.47 2.91 -15.52
N ALA A 187 -7.56 2.29 -14.73
CA ALA A 187 -7.44 0.85 -14.61
C ALA A 187 -7.99 0.28 -13.29
N LEU A 188 -8.75 1.06 -12.51
CA LEU A 188 -9.18 0.69 -11.16
C LEU A 188 -9.89 -0.67 -11.09
N VAL A 189 -10.77 -0.95 -12.04
CA VAL A 189 -11.53 -2.21 -12.12
C VAL A 189 -10.60 -3.43 -12.17
N ASP A 190 -9.52 -3.35 -12.95
CA ASP A 190 -8.63 -4.49 -13.18
C ASP A 190 -7.73 -4.80 -11.98
N TRP A 191 -7.53 -3.82 -11.09
CA TRP A 191 -6.62 -3.90 -9.96
C TRP A 191 -7.33 -3.88 -8.59
N SER A 192 -8.65 -3.72 -8.56
CA SER A 192 -9.43 -3.74 -7.32
C SER A 192 -9.44 -5.13 -6.68
N ASP A 193 -9.70 -5.18 -5.37
CA ASP A 193 -9.70 -6.42 -4.57
C ASP A 193 -10.69 -7.47 -5.07
N GLY A 194 -11.82 -7.01 -5.60
CA GLY A 194 -12.83 -7.81 -6.26
C GLY A 194 -13.50 -7.06 -7.39
N TYR A 195 -14.60 -7.62 -7.88
CA TYR A 195 -15.43 -7.02 -8.91
C TYR A 195 -16.91 -7.26 -8.63
N LEU A 196 -17.74 -6.41 -9.23
CA LEU A 196 -19.16 -6.67 -9.43
C LEU A 196 -19.50 -6.33 -10.88
N PHE A 197 -20.08 -7.27 -11.61
CA PHE A 197 -20.52 -7.07 -12.99
C PHE A 197 -22.03 -7.05 -13.05
N LEU A 198 -22.60 -6.08 -13.77
CA LEU A 198 -23.98 -6.11 -14.23
C LEU A 198 -24.00 -6.53 -15.70
N GLY A 199 -24.48 -7.74 -15.98
CA GLY A 199 -24.67 -8.27 -17.34
C GLY A 199 -26.14 -8.19 -17.74
N ARG A 200 -26.47 -7.51 -18.83
CA ARG A 200 -27.86 -7.29 -19.28
C ARG A 200 -28.14 -8.02 -20.58
N LYS A 201 -29.29 -8.68 -20.67
CA LYS A 201 -29.71 -9.41 -21.90
C LYS A 201 -30.08 -8.46 -23.03
N SER A 202 -30.56 -7.27 -22.69
CA SER A 202 -30.92 -6.20 -23.59
C SER A 202 -30.43 -4.86 -23.05
N ALA A 203 -30.13 -3.91 -23.94
CA ALA A 203 -29.85 -2.53 -23.58
C ALA A 203 -31.03 -1.85 -22.84
N ASP A 204 -32.26 -2.31 -23.13
CA ASP A 204 -33.52 -1.81 -22.55
C ASP A 204 -33.91 -2.52 -21.23
N SER A 205 -32.96 -3.16 -20.55
CA SER A 205 -33.21 -3.84 -19.27
C SER A 205 -33.80 -2.88 -18.21
N LEU A 206 -34.65 -3.43 -17.33
CA LEU A 206 -35.21 -2.73 -16.17
C LEU A 206 -34.14 -2.21 -15.20
N PHE A 207 -32.96 -2.82 -15.21
CA PHE A 207 -31.86 -2.48 -14.30
C PHE A 207 -30.80 -1.66 -15.02
N SER A 208 -30.44 -0.52 -14.44
CA SER A 208 -29.36 0.35 -14.89
C SER A 208 -28.64 0.93 -13.69
N LEU A 209 -27.32 1.09 -13.80
CA LEU A 209 -26.52 1.79 -12.79
C LEU A 209 -26.78 3.31 -12.81
N GLY A 210 -27.38 3.82 -13.89
CA GLY A 210 -27.93 5.17 -13.99
C GLY A 210 -26.97 6.29 -13.57
N ARG A 211 -27.29 6.96 -12.46
CA ARG A 211 -26.59 8.15 -11.95
C ARG A 211 -25.63 7.84 -10.80
N TRP A 212 -25.55 6.58 -10.39
CA TRP A 212 -24.70 6.15 -9.28
C TRP A 212 -23.23 6.14 -9.70
N LEU A 213 -22.38 6.78 -8.90
CA LEU A 213 -20.93 6.86 -9.12
C LEU A 213 -20.19 5.87 -8.23
N ALA A 214 -20.49 5.88 -6.93
CA ALA A 214 -19.86 4.98 -5.97
C ALA A 214 -20.72 4.83 -4.72
N SER A 215 -20.42 3.78 -3.95
CA SER A 215 -20.92 3.57 -2.59
C SER A 215 -19.76 3.21 -1.68
N SER A 216 -19.56 3.95 -0.59
CA SER A 216 -18.64 3.57 0.48
C SER A 216 -19.39 2.97 1.66
N PHE A 217 -18.78 1.99 2.32
CA PHE A 217 -19.42 1.20 3.37
C PHE A 217 -18.62 1.29 4.66
N SER A 218 -19.32 1.52 5.77
CA SER A 218 -18.75 1.52 7.12
C SER A 218 -19.57 0.63 8.06
N GLN A 219 -18.93 0.04 9.06
CA GLN A 219 -19.63 -0.70 10.09
C GLN A 219 -20.54 0.25 10.87
N ALA A 220 -21.80 -0.14 11.06
CA ALA A 220 -22.79 0.69 11.76
C ALA A 220 -22.43 0.87 13.25
N ASP A 221 -22.80 2.02 13.83
CA ASP A 221 -22.57 2.37 15.24
C ASP A 221 -23.26 1.44 16.26
N SER A 222 -24.23 0.64 15.80
CA SER A 222 -24.90 -0.42 16.56
C SER A 222 -24.01 -1.66 16.76
N GLY A 223 -22.88 -1.74 16.05
CA GLY A 223 -22.03 -2.93 15.95
C GLY A 223 -22.61 -4.03 15.04
N TYR A 224 -23.88 -3.92 14.65
CA TYR A 224 -24.61 -4.84 13.77
C TYR A 224 -25.12 -4.07 12.55
N GLY A 225 -24.55 -4.37 11.38
CA GLY A 225 -24.94 -3.73 10.12
C GLY A 225 -23.84 -2.96 9.42
N VAL A 226 -24.18 -2.48 8.23
CA VAL A 226 -23.32 -1.67 7.38
C VAL A 226 -24.09 -0.43 6.97
N ASP A 227 -23.52 0.73 7.28
CA ASP A 227 -24.00 2.02 6.77
C ASP A 227 -23.38 2.27 5.40
N GLU A 228 -24.18 2.81 4.50
CA GLU A 228 -23.79 3.10 3.12
C GLU A 228 -23.80 4.61 2.89
N THR A 229 -22.76 5.12 2.24
CA THR A 229 -22.72 6.48 1.70
C THR A 229 -22.66 6.40 0.18
N ARG A 230 -23.71 6.84 -0.51
CA ARG A 230 -23.81 6.84 -1.97
C ARG A 230 -23.44 8.19 -2.56
N PHE A 231 -22.72 8.14 -3.68
CA PHE A 231 -22.37 9.29 -4.50
C PHE A 231 -23.16 9.21 -5.80
N VAL A 232 -24.01 10.20 -6.05
CA VAL A 232 -24.97 10.17 -7.17
C VAL A 232 -24.92 11.50 -7.92
N VAL A 233 -24.92 11.44 -9.25
CA VAL A 233 -25.05 12.64 -10.09
C VAL A 233 -26.50 13.15 -10.03
N GLU A 234 -26.67 14.44 -9.80
CA GLU A 234 -27.99 15.07 -9.81
C GLU A 234 -28.60 15.08 -11.22
N PRO A 235 -29.94 15.03 -11.36
CA PRO A 235 -30.58 15.25 -12.63
C PRO A 235 -30.45 16.73 -13.04
N GLY A 236 -29.75 17.01 -14.13
CA GLY A 236 -29.63 18.33 -14.72
C GLY A 236 -29.66 18.27 -16.25
N ASN A 237 -30.13 19.35 -16.89
CA ASN A 237 -30.23 19.45 -18.35
C ASN A 237 -28.89 19.70 -19.05
N ASP A 238 -27.85 20.11 -18.32
CA ASP A 238 -26.51 20.37 -18.87
C ASP A 238 -25.53 19.28 -18.43
N PHE A 239 -25.02 18.54 -19.39
CA PHE A 239 -24.01 17.49 -19.22
C PHE A 239 -22.64 18.03 -18.76
N GLU A 240 -22.47 19.36 -18.64
CA GLU A 240 -21.19 20.01 -18.35
C GLU A 240 -20.97 20.29 -16.85
N ASN A 241 -22.02 20.45 -16.03
CA ASN A 241 -21.90 20.69 -14.59
C ASN A 241 -22.43 19.50 -13.79
N HIS A 242 -21.57 18.52 -13.53
CA HIS A 242 -21.91 17.36 -12.72
C HIS A 242 -22.03 17.74 -11.24
N HIS A 243 -23.22 18.15 -10.81
CA HIS A 243 -23.53 18.27 -9.39
C HIS A 243 -23.64 16.87 -8.79
N ILE A 244 -22.78 16.57 -7.81
CA ILE A 244 -22.77 15.28 -7.12
C ILE A 244 -23.37 15.49 -5.73
N ARG A 245 -24.35 14.66 -5.39
CA ARG A 245 -24.89 14.56 -4.04
C ARG A 245 -24.37 13.33 -3.33
N VAL A 246 -24.27 13.45 -2.02
CA VAL A 246 -23.90 12.41 -1.08
C VAL A 246 -25.12 12.04 -0.26
N GLU A 247 -25.51 10.77 -0.30
CA GLU A 247 -26.66 10.22 0.40
C GLU A 247 -26.17 9.24 1.46
N SER A 248 -26.59 9.40 2.71
CA SER A 248 -26.24 8.47 3.78
C SER A 248 -27.42 7.56 4.10
N TYR A 249 -27.15 6.27 4.26
CA TYR A 249 -28.14 5.23 4.55
C TYR A 249 -27.66 4.39 5.72
N SER A 250 -28.48 4.33 6.76
CA SER A 250 -28.39 3.30 7.78
C SER A 250 -28.90 1.97 7.26
N GLN A 251 -28.44 0.89 7.90
CA GLN A 251 -28.78 -0.47 7.48
C GLN A 251 -30.31 -0.68 7.34
N ASN A 252 -30.73 -1.26 6.21
CA ASN A 252 -32.12 -1.59 5.84
C ASN A 252 -33.00 -0.40 5.41
N ASN A 253 -32.48 0.83 5.42
CA ASN A 253 -33.21 1.96 4.87
C ASN A 253 -33.08 1.99 3.34
N ILE A 254 -34.21 2.16 2.66
CA ILE A 254 -34.28 2.33 1.20
C ILE A 254 -34.21 3.81 0.83
N GLU A 255 -34.66 4.69 1.74
CA GLU A 255 -34.56 6.14 1.62
C GLU A 255 -33.34 6.67 2.40
N PRO A 256 -32.69 7.75 1.93
CA PRO A 256 -31.51 8.29 2.60
C PRO A 256 -31.89 8.98 3.92
N ASP A 257 -31.12 8.72 4.97
CA ASP A 257 -31.24 9.40 6.28
C ASP A 257 -30.82 10.87 6.17
N SER A 258 -29.89 11.17 5.27
CA SER A 258 -29.46 12.53 4.98
C SER A 258 -28.91 12.66 3.56
N VAL A 259 -29.01 13.89 3.02
CA VAL A 259 -28.46 14.26 1.71
C VAL A 259 -27.64 15.53 1.88
N ALA A 260 -26.44 15.55 1.29
CA ALA A 260 -25.52 16.67 1.32
C ALA A 260 -24.82 16.84 -0.04
N PRO A 261 -24.34 18.05 -0.38
CA PRO A 261 -23.48 18.22 -1.56
C PRO A 261 -22.14 17.48 -1.38
N TYR A 262 -21.62 16.90 -2.45
CA TYR A 262 -20.26 16.38 -2.48
C TYR A 262 -19.25 17.53 -2.42
N ILE A 263 -18.23 17.37 -1.59
CA ILE A 263 -17.12 18.32 -1.48
C ILE A 263 -15.94 17.73 -2.25
N ASN A 264 -15.64 18.30 -3.42
CA ASN A 264 -14.48 17.88 -4.19
C ASN A 264 -13.18 18.42 -3.60
N GLY A 265 -12.14 17.59 -3.56
CA GLY A 265 -10.81 17.97 -3.08
C GLY A 265 -10.00 16.78 -2.57
N THR A 266 -8.86 17.07 -1.96
CA THR A 266 -7.97 16.06 -1.39
C THR A 266 -8.15 15.99 0.12
N VAL A 267 -8.33 14.81 0.68
CA VAL A 267 -8.40 14.65 2.14
C VAL A 267 -7.04 14.97 2.77
N HIS A 268 -7.01 15.71 3.87
CA HIS A 268 -5.77 16.17 4.50
C HIS A 268 -4.89 15.01 5.00
N LEU A 269 -5.49 13.88 5.36
CA LEU A 269 -4.78 12.63 5.63
C LEU A 269 -3.98 12.11 4.42
N ASP A 270 -4.51 12.20 3.20
CA ASP A 270 -3.81 11.71 2.00
C ASP A 270 -2.49 12.46 1.78
N ARG A 271 -2.42 13.73 2.20
CA ARG A 271 -1.19 14.54 2.19
C ARG A 271 -0.14 14.05 3.18
N LEU A 272 -0.57 13.54 4.34
CA LEU A 272 0.34 12.91 5.30
C LEU A 272 0.87 11.60 4.73
N ASP A 273 -0.03 10.81 4.15
CA ASP A 273 0.35 9.56 3.50
C ASP A 273 1.42 9.84 2.45
N ASP A 274 1.15 10.71 1.47
CA ASP A 274 2.13 11.09 0.45
C ASP A 274 3.45 11.63 1.02
N LEU A 275 3.41 12.41 2.10
CA LEU A 275 4.61 12.88 2.80
C LEU A 275 5.44 11.70 3.32
N LEU A 276 4.83 10.80 4.10
CA LEU A 276 5.52 9.67 4.73
C LEU A 276 5.88 8.57 3.74
N GLN A 277 5.28 8.58 2.54
CA GLN A 277 5.71 7.76 1.44
C GLN A 277 7.03 8.24 0.80
N THR A 278 7.58 9.41 1.17
CA THR A 278 8.81 9.99 0.61
C THR A 278 10.03 9.61 1.45
N PRO A 279 11.07 8.96 0.89
CA PRO A 279 12.28 8.60 1.64
C PRO A 279 12.95 9.82 2.28
N GLY A 280 13.44 9.65 3.51
CA GLY A 280 14.09 10.73 4.26
C GLY A 280 13.12 11.77 4.79
N TRP A 281 11.84 11.44 4.96
CA TRP A 281 10.89 12.36 5.60
C TRP A 281 11.33 12.72 7.02
N THR A 282 11.03 13.94 7.45
CA THR A 282 11.50 14.50 8.73
C THR A 282 10.35 14.86 9.67
N PHE A 283 10.67 14.96 10.95
CA PHE A 283 9.74 15.43 11.98
C PHE A 283 9.17 16.82 11.65
N GLU A 284 10.00 17.74 11.15
CA GLU A 284 9.61 19.11 10.79
C GLU A 284 8.55 19.14 9.68
N GLN A 285 8.63 18.22 8.71
CA GLN A 285 7.63 18.13 7.66
C GLN A 285 6.28 17.65 8.21
N VAL A 286 6.29 16.65 9.10
CA VAL A 286 5.08 16.17 9.78
C VAL A 286 4.51 17.25 10.70
N MET A 287 5.37 18.05 11.35
CA MET A 287 4.98 19.22 12.14
C MET A 287 4.25 20.27 11.30
N GLN A 288 4.82 20.63 10.16
CA GLN A 288 4.21 21.60 9.24
C GLN A 288 2.84 21.13 8.74
N TRP A 289 2.72 19.83 8.42
CA TRP A 289 1.45 19.22 8.07
C TRP A 289 0.43 19.28 9.21
N SER A 290 0.86 18.99 10.45
CA SER A 290 0.02 19.00 11.65
C SER A 290 -0.46 20.42 12.01
N ALA A 291 0.42 21.41 11.84
CA ALA A 291 0.11 22.82 12.09
C ALA A 291 -0.99 23.35 11.16
N VAL A 292 -1.07 22.88 9.91
CA VAL A 292 -2.18 23.22 9.00
C VAL A 292 -3.51 22.75 9.57
N TRP A 293 -3.58 21.51 10.06
CA TRP A 293 -4.78 20.96 10.66
C TRP A 293 -5.18 21.70 11.94
N LEU A 294 -4.23 22.00 12.83
CA LEU A 294 -4.47 22.81 14.03
C LEU A 294 -5.10 24.17 13.68
N ARG A 295 -4.55 24.88 12.68
CA ARG A 295 -5.13 26.17 12.23
C ARG A 295 -6.58 26.01 11.74
N CYS A 296 -6.87 24.92 11.02
CA CYS A 296 -8.22 24.64 10.54
C CYS A 296 -9.20 24.36 11.69
N LEU A 297 -8.77 23.58 12.69
CA LEU A 297 -9.54 23.33 13.91
C LEU A 297 -9.84 24.63 14.67
N LEU A 298 -8.81 25.45 14.91
CA LEU A 298 -8.96 26.74 15.59
C LEU A 298 -9.90 27.68 14.84
N ALA A 299 -9.79 27.77 13.51
CA ALA A 299 -10.69 28.56 12.68
C ALA A 299 -12.16 28.09 12.77
N SER A 300 -12.39 26.81 13.03
CA SER A 300 -13.75 26.26 13.20
C SER A 300 -14.37 26.52 14.58
N LEU A 301 -13.59 26.95 15.58
CA LEU A 301 -14.11 27.24 16.91
C LEU A 301 -14.90 28.56 16.95
N GLY A 302 -14.70 29.53 16.05
CA GLY A 302 -15.50 30.77 15.97
C GLY A 302 -15.47 31.67 17.22
N ALA A 303 -15.90 32.93 17.09
CA ALA A 303 -15.84 33.93 18.17
C ALA A 303 -16.89 33.74 19.29
N GLY A 304 -17.85 32.83 19.11
CA GLY A 304 -18.98 32.59 20.03
C GLY A 304 -19.05 31.18 20.61
N SER A 305 -18.05 30.31 20.39
CA SER A 305 -18.04 29.01 21.08
C SER A 305 -17.72 29.21 22.55
N GLU A 306 -18.49 28.60 23.44
CA GLU A 306 -18.10 28.46 24.84
C GLU A 306 -16.90 27.51 24.93
N LEU A 307 -15.70 28.08 24.98
CA LEU A 307 -14.42 27.40 25.15
C LEU A 307 -14.20 26.99 26.62
N LYS A 308 -15.27 26.53 27.29
CA LYS A 308 -15.26 26.17 28.71
C LYS A 308 -15.53 24.68 28.89
N CYS A 309 -14.95 24.13 29.95
CA CYS A 309 -15.21 22.81 30.47
C CYS A 309 -16.73 22.56 30.68
N LYS A 310 -17.27 21.56 29.96
CA LYS A 310 -18.65 21.07 30.08
C LYS A 310 -18.71 19.55 29.91
N GLY A 311 -19.60 18.91 30.67
CA GLY A 311 -19.89 17.47 30.60
C GLY A 311 -19.19 16.63 31.68
N ALA A 312 -19.67 15.39 31.88
CA ALA A 312 -19.25 14.51 32.97
C ALA A 312 -17.77 14.09 32.91
N TYR A 313 -17.14 14.13 31.74
CA TYR A 313 -15.74 13.74 31.53
C TYR A 313 -14.75 14.88 31.79
N ALA A 314 -15.24 16.11 31.89
CA ALA A 314 -14.37 17.28 31.90
C ALA A 314 -13.60 17.42 33.24
N ALA A 315 -14.18 16.95 34.34
CA ALA A 315 -13.52 16.87 35.65
C ALA A 315 -12.49 15.72 35.79
N ALA A 316 -12.39 14.84 34.79
CA ALA A 316 -11.44 13.72 34.80
C ALA A 316 -10.09 14.07 34.18
N TYR A 317 -9.98 15.23 33.52
CA TYR A 317 -8.72 15.76 32.99
C TYR A 317 -8.02 16.56 34.10
N ASP A 318 -6.72 16.32 34.27
CA ASP A 318 -5.92 16.91 35.36
C ASP A 318 -5.08 18.10 34.87
N GLY A 319 -4.96 18.26 33.55
CA GLY A 319 -4.24 19.39 32.94
C GLY A 319 -5.00 20.73 33.05
N ASP A 320 -4.23 21.81 33.20
CA ASP A 320 -4.74 23.19 33.10
C ASP A 320 -4.91 23.55 31.62
N TYR A 321 -6.13 23.35 31.10
CA TYR A 321 -6.44 23.52 29.67
C TYR A 321 -7.21 24.82 29.41
N ASP A 322 -6.58 25.72 28.66
CA ASP A 322 -7.17 26.99 28.25
C ASP A 322 -8.21 26.86 27.12
N LEU A 323 -8.20 25.74 26.39
CA LEU A 323 -9.05 25.57 25.21
C LEU A 323 -9.78 24.23 25.18
N TRP A 324 -11.11 24.34 25.25
CA TRP A 324 -12.04 23.22 25.19
C TRP A 324 -12.77 23.20 23.85
N VAL A 325 -12.84 22.02 23.25
CA VAL A 325 -13.42 21.76 21.92
C VAL A 325 -14.73 21.00 22.10
N PRO A 326 -15.85 21.49 21.52
CA PRO A 326 -17.13 20.77 21.54
C PRO A 326 -17.05 19.40 20.86
N ASP A 327 -17.83 18.43 21.34
CA ASP A 327 -17.85 17.05 20.83
C ASP A 327 -18.06 16.95 19.31
N ARG A 328 -18.87 17.84 18.73
CA ARG A 328 -19.06 17.91 17.26
C ARG A 328 -17.77 18.11 16.46
N LEU A 329 -16.71 18.59 17.10
CA LEU A 329 -15.37 18.75 16.54
C LEU A 329 -14.35 17.75 17.12
N PHE A 330 -14.72 16.93 18.11
CA PHE A 330 -13.84 15.91 18.69
C PHE A 330 -13.37 14.90 17.63
N LEU A 331 -14.24 14.56 16.68
CA LEU A 331 -13.93 13.69 15.55
C LEU A 331 -13.52 14.43 14.27
N ALA A 332 -13.21 15.74 14.33
CA ALA A 332 -12.65 16.52 13.22
C ALA A 332 -11.16 16.19 12.96
N THR A 333 -10.88 14.90 12.89
CA THR A 333 -9.58 14.28 12.64
C THR A 333 -9.07 14.64 11.24
N PRO A 334 -7.78 14.50 10.94
CA PRO A 334 -7.22 14.81 9.62
C PRO A 334 -7.95 14.13 8.43
N ALA A 335 -8.57 12.98 8.65
CA ALA A 335 -9.36 12.26 7.65
C ALA A 335 -10.73 12.89 7.32
N ARG A 336 -11.16 13.91 8.10
CA ARG A 336 -12.41 14.65 7.90
C ARG A 336 -12.22 16.00 7.24
N TRP A 337 -10.97 16.41 6.98
CA TRP A 337 -10.67 17.69 6.36
C TRP A 337 -10.38 17.50 4.88
N ILE A 338 -11.06 18.26 4.04
CA ILE A 338 -10.85 18.28 2.59
C ILE A 338 -10.20 19.61 2.23
N ARG A 339 -9.06 19.55 1.53
CA ARG A 339 -8.46 20.69 0.86
C ARG A 339 -9.07 20.81 -0.53
N ARG A 340 -9.82 21.88 -0.75
CA ARG A 340 -10.44 22.22 -2.04
C ARG A 340 -9.36 22.66 -3.06
N PRO A 341 -9.66 22.67 -4.38
CA PRO A 341 -8.74 23.13 -5.41
C PRO A 341 -8.21 24.56 -5.19
N ASP A 342 -9.03 25.44 -4.60
CA ASP A 342 -8.67 26.81 -4.21
C ASP A 342 -7.77 26.90 -2.96
N SER A 343 -7.27 25.77 -2.45
CA SER A 343 -6.48 25.63 -1.23
C SER A 343 -7.20 25.94 0.09
N THR A 344 -8.49 26.22 0.07
CA THR A 344 -9.29 26.32 1.29
C THR A 344 -9.55 24.94 1.89
N PHE A 345 -9.87 24.90 3.19
CA PHE A 345 -10.15 23.68 3.91
C PHE A 345 -11.58 23.66 4.40
N GLU A 346 -12.24 22.52 4.20
CA GLU A 346 -13.58 22.27 4.68
C GLU A 346 -13.62 20.97 5.49
N CYS A 347 -14.33 21.00 6.61
CA CYS A 347 -14.49 19.83 7.48
C CYS A 347 -15.81 19.13 7.15
N LEU A 348 -15.75 17.82 6.95
CA LEU A 348 -16.89 16.91 6.96
C LEU A 348 -17.41 16.77 8.41
N ARG A 349 -18.12 17.79 8.90
CA ARG A 349 -18.61 17.86 10.29
C ARG A 349 -19.78 16.91 10.50
N GLN A 350 -19.88 16.35 11.70
CA GLN A 350 -21.14 15.81 12.19
C GLN A 350 -22.02 16.99 12.65
N THR A 351 -23.28 17.01 12.20
CA THR A 351 -24.26 18.04 12.58
C THR A 351 -24.97 17.73 13.89
N THR A 352 -24.79 16.51 14.41
CA THR A 352 -25.33 16.02 15.68
C THR A 352 -24.20 15.73 16.65
N GLY A 353 -24.36 16.10 17.92
CA GLY A 353 -23.35 15.92 18.96
C GLY A 353 -23.83 16.43 20.31
N SER A 354 -23.24 15.90 21.39
CA SER A 354 -23.52 16.37 22.75
C SER A 354 -22.93 17.77 22.99
N GLU A 355 -23.38 18.47 24.03
CA GLU A 355 -22.75 19.73 24.47
C GLU A 355 -21.46 19.51 25.28
N ALA A 356 -21.02 18.27 25.46
CA ALA A 356 -19.77 17.99 26.14
C ALA A 356 -18.56 18.51 25.32
N THR A 357 -17.45 18.64 26.04
CA THR A 357 -16.23 19.21 25.52
C THR A 357 -15.04 18.36 25.91
N ALA A 358 -14.00 18.38 25.08
CA ALA A 358 -12.69 17.79 25.36
C ALA A 358 -11.60 18.85 25.25
N PRO A 359 -10.48 18.73 25.99
CA PRO A 359 -9.34 19.62 25.77
C PRO A 359 -8.81 19.52 24.33
N LEU A 360 -8.44 20.64 23.70
CA LEU A 360 -7.89 20.63 22.34
C LEU A 360 -6.69 19.68 22.20
N ALA A 361 -5.82 19.64 23.23
CA ALA A 361 -4.68 18.74 23.29
C ALA A 361 -5.06 17.28 23.01
N THR A 362 -6.20 16.83 23.57
CA THR A 362 -6.69 15.46 23.40
C THR A 362 -7.24 15.21 22.00
N VAL A 363 -7.90 16.20 21.39
CA VAL A 363 -8.38 16.14 20.00
C VAL A 363 -7.19 16.02 19.04
N LEU A 364 -6.14 16.82 19.28
CA LEU A 364 -4.89 16.75 18.51
C LEU A 364 -4.24 15.38 18.62
N TYR A 365 -4.04 14.90 19.84
CA TYR A 365 -3.38 13.62 20.09
C TYR A 365 -4.14 12.45 19.46
N VAL A 366 -5.45 12.35 19.69
CA VAL A 366 -6.25 11.24 19.13
C VAL A 366 -6.37 11.34 17.61
N GLY A 367 -6.46 12.55 17.05
CA GLY A 367 -6.48 12.73 15.61
C GLY A 367 -5.18 12.31 14.93
N LEU A 368 -4.03 12.55 15.58
CA LEU A 368 -2.73 12.06 15.12
C LEU A 368 -2.63 10.54 15.21
N LEU A 369 -2.99 9.93 16.35
CA LEU A 369 -2.97 8.46 16.48
C LEU A 369 -3.86 7.78 15.43
N ARG A 370 -5.04 8.34 15.15
CA ARG A 370 -5.91 7.84 14.07
C ARG A 370 -5.29 8.01 12.68
N ALA A 371 -4.67 9.16 12.43
CA ALA A 371 -4.01 9.44 11.15
C ALA A 371 -2.88 8.43 10.91
N PHE A 372 -2.07 8.17 11.93
CA PHE A 372 -0.97 7.21 11.87
C PHE A 372 -1.46 5.76 11.75
N ALA A 373 -2.49 5.37 12.49
CA ALA A 373 -3.12 4.05 12.37
C ALA A 373 -3.76 3.79 10.99
N ALA A 374 -4.06 4.84 10.23
CA ALA A 374 -4.60 4.70 8.88
C ALA A 374 -3.53 4.40 7.81
N LEU A 375 -2.25 4.61 8.12
CA LEU A 375 -1.15 4.39 7.19
C LEU A 375 -0.81 2.90 7.12
N ARG A 376 -0.45 2.41 5.92
CA ARG A 376 -0.15 0.99 5.69
C ARG A 376 1.33 0.66 5.77
N SER A 377 2.15 1.60 5.31
CA SER A 377 3.60 1.55 5.39
C SER A 377 4.14 2.97 5.20
N VAL A 378 5.39 3.19 5.59
CA VAL A 378 6.11 4.45 5.40
C VAL A 378 7.43 4.18 4.68
N ALA A 379 7.98 5.21 4.04
CA ALA A 379 9.36 5.16 3.60
C ALA A 379 10.26 5.27 4.82
N GLU A 380 11.54 4.90 4.67
CA GLU A 380 12.55 5.10 5.70
C GLU A 380 12.64 6.60 6.05
N PRO A 381 12.42 7.00 7.33
CA PRO A 381 12.59 8.38 7.78
C PRO A 381 14.06 8.80 7.76
N ALA A 382 14.30 10.11 7.89
CA ALA A 382 15.65 10.62 8.17
C ALA A 382 16.17 10.20 9.56
N ASP A 383 15.27 9.96 10.50
CA ASP A 383 15.56 9.47 11.85
C ASP A 383 14.55 8.37 12.23
N THR A 384 15.06 7.17 12.49
CA THR A 384 14.26 5.98 12.81
C THR A 384 13.56 6.05 14.16
N SER A 385 13.91 7.01 15.04
CA SER A 385 13.16 7.24 16.29
C SER A 385 11.70 7.64 16.03
N TRP A 386 11.39 8.17 14.84
CA TRP A 386 10.02 8.53 14.44
C TRP A 386 9.18 7.36 13.91
N LEU A 387 9.70 6.12 13.96
CA LEU A 387 8.94 4.92 13.59
C LEU A 387 7.94 4.48 14.67
N ASP A 388 8.05 5.00 15.88
CA ASP A 388 7.02 4.85 16.92
C ASP A 388 5.95 5.96 16.75
N PRO A 389 4.74 5.62 16.26
CA PRO A 389 3.69 6.61 16.04
C PRO A 389 3.14 7.22 17.33
N VAL A 390 3.22 6.52 18.46
CA VAL A 390 2.76 7.03 19.76
C VAL A 390 3.73 8.09 20.25
N ALA A 391 5.04 7.80 20.22
CA ALA A 391 6.08 8.76 20.56
C ALA A 391 6.08 9.97 19.62
N LEU A 392 5.88 9.76 18.31
CA LEU A 392 5.74 10.83 17.33
C LEU A 392 4.53 11.73 17.64
N ALA A 393 3.36 11.14 17.92
CA ALA A 393 2.15 11.90 18.27
C ALA A 393 2.34 12.73 19.55
N ALA A 394 2.91 12.13 20.60
CA ALA A 394 3.17 12.83 21.86
C ALA A 394 4.14 14.00 21.67
N THR A 395 5.20 13.79 20.90
CA THR A 395 6.20 14.82 20.59
C THR A 395 5.60 15.96 19.76
N LEU A 396 4.76 15.65 18.77
CA LEU A 396 4.05 16.64 17.97
C LEU A 396 3.16 17.54 18.84
N VAL A 397 2.33 16.93 19.71
CA VAL A 397 1.42 17.65 20.60
C VAL A 397 2.20 18.55 21.57
N SER A 398 3.30 18.04 22.15
CA SER A 398 4.21 18.81 23.01
C SER A 398 4.81 20.03 22.31
N ARG A 399 5.32 19.85 21.07
CA ARG A 399 5.91 20.93 20.28
C ARG A 399 4.88 21.95 19.79
N LEU A 400 3.62 21.56 19.67
CA LEU A 400 2.50 22.48 19.42
C LEU A 400 2.06 23.24 20.69
N GLY A 401 2.70 23.00 21.84
CA GLY A 401 2.49 23.72 23.09
C GLY A 401 1.54 23.02 24.07
N TYR A 402 1.21 21.75 23.85
CA TYR A 402 0.26 21.02 24.68
C TYR A 402 0.93 19.84 25.39
N VAL A 403 0.74 19.69 26.70
CA VAL A 403 1.28 18.58 27.49
C VAL A 403 0.11 17.72 27.98
N LEU A 404 0.23 16.40 27.80
CA LEU A 404 -0.74 15.42 28.31
C LEU A 404 -0.07 14.60 29.41
N GLY A 405 -0.73 14.53 30.58
CA GLY A 405 -0.32 13.67 31.68
C GLY A 405 -0.94 12.26 31.60
N GLU A 406 -0.52 11.37 32.50
CA GLU A 406 -1.04 10.00 32.59
C GLU A 406 -2.56 9.96 32.87
N ALA A 407 -3.04 10.85 33.74
CA ALA A 407 -4.47 11.00 34.03
C ALA A 407 -5.27 11.40 32.78
N ASP A 408 -4.71 12.28 31.94
CA ASP A 408 -5.35 12.74 30.71
C ASP A 408 -5.47 11.62 29.67
N HIS A 409 -4.47 10.74 29.57
CA HIS A 409 -4.56 9.56 28.69
C HIS A 409 -5.70 8.63 29.09
N LYS A 410 -5.90 8.41 30.39
CA LYS A 410 -7.01 7.58 30.91
C LYS A 410 -8.36 8.24 30.66
N ALA A 411 -8.48 9.54 30.92
CA ALA A 411 -9.69 10.32 30.66
C ALA A 411 -10.05 10.34 29.17
N LEU A 412 -9.04 10.53 28.31
CA LEU A 412 -9.19 10.51 26.85
C LEU A 412 -9.66 9.14 26.35
N ALA A 413 -9.11 8.04 26.85
CA ALA A 413 -9.57 6.70 26.48
C ALA A 413 -11.03 6.44 26.87
N ALA A 414 -11.47 6.95 28.03
CA ALA A 414 -12.87 6.88 28.46
C ALA A 414 -13.79 7.76 27.60
N HIS A 415 -13.38 9.01 27.33
CA HIS A 415 -14.13 9.95 26.50
C HIS A 415 -14.26 9.42 25.06
N TRP A 416 -13.19 8.88 24.49
CA TRP A 416 -13.22 8.23 23.19
C TRP A 416 -14.23 7.10 23.11
N ARG A 417 -14.25 6.21 24.12
CA ARG A 417 -15.20 5.09 24.16
C ARG A 417 -16.64 5.59 24.28
N HIS A 418 -16.86 6.71 24.96
CA HIS A 418 -18.16 7.36 25.02
C HIS A 418 -18.61 7.89 23.65
N VAL A 419 -17.76 8.66 22.98
CA VAL A 419 -18.11 9.32 21.70
C VAL A 419 -18.19 8.33 20.54
N THR A 420 -17.24 7.40 20.45
CA THR A 420 -17.10 6.53 19.28
C THR A 420 -17.64 5.12 19.47
N ARG A 421 -17.85 4.68 20.72
CA ARG A 421 -18.16 3.28 21.07
C ARG A 421 -17.12 2.26 20.60
N THR A 422 -15.91 2.71 20.22
CA THR A 422 -14.81 1.85 19.76
C THR A 422 -13.67 1.79 20.77
N ALA A 423 -12.76 0.83 20.59
CA ALA A 423 -11.49 0.79 21.34
C ALA A 423 -10.63 2.01 21.00
N PHE A 424 -9.86 2.49 21.99
CA PHE A 424 -8.96 3.62 21.78
C PHE A 424 -7.89 3.26 20.74
N PRO A 425 -7.55 4.16 19.79
CA PRO A 425 -6.54 3.86 18.78
C PRO A 425 -5.20 3.58 19.43
N SER A 426 -4.59 2.45 19.07
CA SER A 426 -3.26 2.06 19.51
C SER A 426 -2.46 1.64 18.28
N PRO A 427 -1.93 2.59 17.49
CA PRO A 427 -1.16 2.26 16.31
C PRO A 427 0.10 1.46 16.70
N GLU A 428 0.36 0.38 15.98
CA GLU A 428 1.62 -0.36 16.06
C GLU A 428 2.75 0.43 15.38
N HIS A 429 4.00 -0.01 15.57
CA HIS A 429 5.15 0.61 14.90
C HIS A 429 4.93 0.72 13.39
N PHE A 430 5.40 1.81 12.79
CA PHE A 430 5.30 1.97 11.36
C PHE A 430 6.07 0.88 10.63
N ILE A 431 5.39 0.21 9.70
CA ILE A 431 6.04 -0.74 8.79
C ILE A 431 6.83 0.06 7.74
N VAL A 432 8.16 -0.05 7.79
CA VAL A 432 9.05 0.58 6.80
C VAL A 432 9.08 -0.29 5.55
N ARG A 433 8.83 0.32 4.39
CA ARG A 433 8.93 -0.41 3.12
C ARG A 433 10.35 -0.83 2.84
N GLU A 434 10.51 -2.08 2.43
CA GLU A 434 11.77 -2.57 1.92
C GLU A 434 12.12 -1.81 0.63
N LYS A 435 13.26 -1.11 0.60
CA LYS A 435 13.83 -0.68 -0.68
C LYS A 435 14.14 -1.95 -1.47
N PRO A 436 13.73 -2.06 -2.76
CA PRO A 436 14.27 -3.09 -3.63
C PRO A 436 15.79 -2.95 -3.60
N ARG A 437 16.48 -3.89 -2.93
CA ARG A 437 17.93 -3.83 -2.84
C ARG A 437 18.45 -4.07 -4.24
N SER A 438 19.19 -3.10 -4.79
CA SER A 438 19.92 -3.35 -6.03
C SER A 438 20.85 -4.53 -5.78
N LEU A 439 20.63 -5.63 -6.50
CA LEU A 439 21.48 -6.82 -6.47
C LEU A 439 22.72 -6.65 -7.36
N THR A 440 23.06 -5.41 -7.72
CA THR A 440 24.27 -5.07 -8.48
C THR A 440 24.99 -3.89 -7.84
N ASP A 441 26.31 -3.89 -8.02
CA ASP A 441 27.24 -2.82 -7.67
C ASP A 441 28.40 -2.79 -8.69
N GLU A 442 29.43 -1.99 -8.43
CA GLU A 442 30.70 -2.01 -9.16
C GLU A 442 31.86 -2.27 -8.19
N ALA A 443 32.80 -3.11 -8.60
CA ALA A 443 34.11 -3.18 -7.99
C ALA A 443 35.08 -2.32 -8.80
N LYS A 444 36.06 -1.70 -8.14
CA LYS A 444 37.07 -0.86 -8.79
C LYS A 444 38.48 -1.31 -8.45
N LEU A 445 39.38 -1.17 -9.42
CA LEU A 445 40.81 -1.38 -9.24
C LEU A 445 41.54 -0.11 -9.59
N TYR A 446 42.36 0.39 -8.67
CA TYR A 446 43.24 1.53 -8.88
C TYR A 446 44.69 1.05 -8.94
N TRP A 447 45.52 1.76 -9.69
CA TRP A 447 46.96 1.51 -9.71
C TRP A 447 47.76 2.79 -9.50
N ALA A 448 48.89 2.65 -8.81
CA ALA A 448 49.85 3.73 -8.56
C ALA A 448 51.20 3.43 -9.24
N THR A 449 51.94 4.48 -9.59
CA THR A 449 53.28 4.43 -10.17
C THR A 449 54.30 5.05 -9.22
N GLU A 450 55.59 5.00 -9.51
CA GLU A 450 56.62 5.62 -8.66
C GLU A 450 56.40 7.13 -8.45
N SER A 451 55.95 7.83 -9.48
CA SER A 451 55.77 9.29 -9.46
C SER A 451 54.39 9.77 -8.98
N GLU A 452 53.37 8.91 -9.01
CA GLU A 452 51.97 9.30 -8.82
C GLU A 452 51.18 8.24 -8.05
N GLY A 453 50.39 8.69 -7.06
CA GLY A 453 49.49 7.85 -6.28
C GLY A 453 48.23 7.42 -7.02
N PHE A 454 47.29 6.80 -6.29
CA PHE A 454 45.99 6.38 -6.85
C PHE A 454 45.18 7.58 -7.35
N SER A 455 44.54 7.45 -8.51
CA SER A 455 43.65 8.47 -9.09
C SER A 455 42.55 7.83 -9.93
N GLU A 456 41.44 8.55 -10.13
CA GLU A 456 40.33 8.12 -11.00
C GLU A 456 40.76 7.88 -12.46
N THR A 457 41.79 8.58 -12.93
CA THR A 457 42.34 8.38 -14.29
C THR A 457 43.14 7.09 -14.44
N LYS A 458 43.53 6.46 -13.31
CA LYS A 458 44.28 5.21 -13.21
C LYS A 458 43.45 4.16 -12.50
N ALA A 459 42.24 3.93 -13.02
CA ALA A 459 41.31 2.97 -12.48
C ALA A 459 40.59 2.18 -13.56
N SER A 460 40.10 1.00 -13.20
CA SER A 460 39.14 0.22 -13.97
C SER A 460 38.01 -0.27 -13.09
N THR A 461 36.89 -0.61 -13.71
CA THR A 461 35.70 -1.07 -13.01
C THR A 461 35.20 -2.39 -13.59
N ALA A 462 34.54 -3.18 -12.76
CA ALA A 462 33.85 -4.40 -13.16
C ALA A 462 32.48 -4.46 -12.48
N PRO A 463 31.41 -4.87 -13.20
CA PRO A 463 30.11 -5.06 -12.60
C PRO A 463 30.16 -6.19 -11.57
N LEU A 464 29.55 -5.96 -10.41
CA LEU A 464 29.50 -6.88 -9.29
C LEU A 464 28.04 -7.26 -9.01
N ALA A 465 27.74 -8.55 -8.99
CA ALA A 465 26.41 -9.05 -8.64
C ALA A 465 26.37 -9.48 -7.16
N LEU A 466 25.34 -9.06 -6.42
CA LEU A 466 25.20 -9.24 -4.98
C LEU A 466 24.15 -10.32 -4.61
N HIS A 467 24.04 -11.38 -5.42
CA HIS A 467 23.09 -12.48 -5.21
C HIS A 467 23.72 -13.70 -4.54
N GLY A 468 25.00 -13.63 -4.14
CA GLY A 468 25.67 -14.71 -3.43
C GLY A 468 26.06 -15.91 -4.28
N SER A 469 26.03 -15.82 -5.60
CA SER A 469 26.59 -16.89 -6.45
C SER A 469 28.03 -16.55 -6.86
N PRO A 470 28.88 -17.56 -7.09
CA PRO A 470 30.25 -17.34 -7.54
C PRO A 470 30.31 -16.58 -8.87
N GLN A 471 31.20 -15.59 -8.94
CA GLN A 471 31.45 -14.80 -10.14
C GLN A 471 32.94 -14.49 -10.28
N VAL A 472 33.36 -14.16 -11.50
CA VAL A 472 34.74 -13.78 -11.82
C VAL A 472 34.72 -12.35 -12.35
N LEU A 473 35.35 -11.45 -11.62
CA LEU A 473 35.59 -10.08 -12.03
C LEU A 473 36.91 -10.01 -12.78
N ARG A 474 36.92 -9.29 -13.91
CA ARG A 474 38.13 -8.97 -14.65
C ARG A 474 38.28 -7.46 -14.70
N LEU A 475 39.31 -6.96 -14.04
CA LEU A 475 39.61 -5.54 -13.89
C LEU A 475 40.88 -5.24 -14.70
N PRO A 476 40.75 -4.67 -15.91
CA PRO A 476 41.89 -4.36 -16.74
C PRO A 476 42.81 -3.34 -16.07
N ILE A 477 44.10 -3.58 -16.16
CA ILE A 477 45.13 -2.65 -15.72
C ILE A 477 45.68 -2.02 -17.01
N GLY A 478 45.60 -0.69 -17.11
CA GLY A 478 46.14 0.03 -18.27
C GLY A 478 47.63 -0.26 -18.47
N ALA A 479 48.18 0.09 -19.64
CA ALA A 479 49.61 0.02 -19.92
C ALA A 479 50.25 1.41 -19.68
N PRO A 480 50.62 1.76 -18.43
CA PRO A 480 51.21 3.05 -18.13
C PRO A 480 52.64 3.15 -18.69
N GLU A 481 53.05 4.38 -18.99
CA GLU A 481 54.43 4.69 -19.41
C GLU A 481 55.46 4.42 -18.29
N GLN A 482 55.00 4.39 -17.03
CA GLN A 482 55.81 4.09 -15.85
C GLN A 482 55.32 2.82 -15.17
N ALA A 483 56.24 2.09 -14.56
CA ALA A 483 55.93 0.82 -13.95
C ALA A 483 54.98 0.97 -12.74
N ILE A 484 54.00 0.06 -12.65
CA ILE A 484 53.01 0.05 -11.55
C ILE A 484 53.65 -0.55 -10.30
N THR A 485 53.56 0.19 -9.20
CA THR A 485 54.15 -0.19 -7.91
C THR A 485 53.12 -0.71 -6.92
N LYS A 486 51.85 -0.29 -7.02
CA LYS A 486 50.77 -0.73 -6.11
C LYS A 486 49.44 -0.87 -6.83
N LEU A 487 48.63 -1.83 -6.39
CA LEU A 487 47.24 -2.01 -6.80
C LEU A 487 46.33 -1.89 -5.58
N ARG A 488 45.26 -1.10 -5.67
CA ARG A 488 44.21 -1.00 -4.64
C ARG A 488 42.91 -1.54 -5.21
N PHE A 489 42.34 -2.52 -4.52
CA PHE A 489 41.06 -3.10 -4.89
C PHE A 489 39.97 -2.57 -3.94
N ASP A 490 38.98 -1.91 -4.54
CA ASP A 490 37.80 -1.39 -3.89
C ASP A 490 36.66 -2.35 -4.24
N VAL A 491 36.22 -3.13 -3.25
CA VAL A 491 35.40 -4.32 -3.48
C VAL A 491 34.00 -3.96 -3.96
N ALA A 492 33.43 -2.89 -3.40
CA ALA A 492 32.10 -2.38 -3.70
C ALA A 492 31.98 -0.92 -3.22
N ASN A 493 30.90 -0.23 -3.60
CA ASN A 493 30.58 1.11 -3.09
C ASN A 493 29.51 1.06 -1.97
N ARG A 494 29.46 -0.04 -1.20
CA ARG A 494 28.45 -0.24 -0.14
C ARG A 494 28.87 -1.25 0.94
N PRO A 495 28.10 -1.33 2.06
CA PRO A 495 28.27 -2.35 3.07
C PRO A 495 27.85 -3.73 2.58
N GLY A 496 28.56 -4.76 3.01
CA GLY A 496 28.35 -6.12 2.50
C GLY A 496 29.30 -7.15 3.08
N CYS A 497 29.06 -8.40 2.68
CA CYS A 497 29.94 -9.53 2.90
C CYS A 497 30.44 -9.98 1.53
N PHE A 498 31.76 -10.01 1.35
CA PHE A 498 32.37 -10.41 0.09
C PHE A 498 33.38 -11.51 0.35
N GLU A 499 33.11 -12.70 -0.16
CA GLU A 499 33.97 -13.85 0.00
C GLU A 499 34.81 -14.04 -1.25
N ILE A 500 36.11 -13.74 -1.14
CA ILE A 500 37.10 -13.91 -2.19
C ILE A 500 37.61 -15.35 -2.13
N GLU A 501 37.30 -16.12 -3.18
CA GLU A 501 37.80 -17.48 -3.39
C GLU A 501 39.22 -17.45 -3.96
N ASN A 502 39.51 -16.54 -4.90
CA ASN A 502 40.84 -16.42 -5.50
C ASN A 502 41.08 -15.03 -6.11
N MET A 503 42.33 -14.60 -6.17
CA MET A 503 42.77 -13.44 -6.94
C MET A 503 44.06 -13.76 -7.70
N ALA A 504 44.17 -13.27 -8.93
CA ALA A 504 45.39 -13.37 -9.71
C ALA A 504 45.60 -12.10 -10.55
N VAL A 505 46.85 -11.65 -10.62
CA VAL A 505 47.26 -10.61 -11.57
C VAL A 505 47.90 -11.29 -12.76
N LEU A 506 47.30 -11.06 -13.93
CA LEU A 506 47.74 -11.60 -15.21
C LEU A 506 48.41 -10.50 -16.01
N GLN A 507 49.51 -10.81 -16.69
CA GLN A 507 50.11 -9.96 -17.71
C GLN A 507 49.25 -9.92 -18.97
N ALA A 508 49.50 -8.96 -19.87
CA ALA A 508 48.80 -8.83 -21.14
C ALA A 508 48.88 -10.09 -22.04
N ASN A 509 49.94 -10.89 -21.90
CA ASN A 509 50.11 -12.16 -22.62
C ASN A 509 49.39 -13.35 -21.96
N GLY A 510 48.75 -13.15 -20.80
CA GLY A 510 48.04 -14.18 -20.03
C GLY A 510 48.88 -14.87 -18.94
N ASP A 511 50.17 -14.56 -18.81
CA ASP A 511 51.03 -15.15 -17.78
C ASP A 511 50.65 -14.62 -16.38
N ILE A 512 50.69 -15.50 -15.38
CA ILE A 512 50.37 -15.13 -13.99
C ILE A 512 51.59 -14.46 -13.36
N LEU A 513 51.46 -13.18 -13.05
CA LEU A 513 52.46 -12.40 -12.33
C LEU A 513 52.37 -12.62 -10.82
N TRP A 514 51.14 -12.68 -10.31
CA TRP A 514 50.88 -12.83 -8.90
C TRP A 514 49.61 -13.64 -8.67
N ARG A 515 49.58 -14.41 -7.59
CA ARG A 515 48.42 -15.18 -7.16
C ARG A 515 48.26 -15.02 -5.65
N TRP A 516 47.03 -14.83 -5.22
CA TRP A 516 46.67 -14.77 -3.82
C TRP A 516 46.89 -16.14 -3.16
N ASP A 517 47.73 -16.16 -2.13
CA ASP A 517 48.07 -17.37 -1.38
C ASP A 517 47.29 -17.47 -0.05
N HIS A 518 46.28 -16.63 0.13
CA HIS A 518 45.49 -16.52 1.35
C HIS A 518 46.34 -16.24 2.60
N LYS A 519 47.44 -15.48 2.46
CA LYS A 519 48.22 -14.99 3.60
C LYS A 519 48.05 -13.50 3.79
N ARG A 520 47.66 -13.12 5.00
CA ARG A 520 47.43 -11.73 5.40
C ARG A 520 48.56 -10.75 5.02
N ALA A 521 49.81 -11.24 4.99
CA ALA A 521 51.01 -10.44 4.71
C ALA A 521 51.06 -9.81 3.30
N ALA A 522 50.29 -10.31 2.33
CA ALA A 522 50.26 -9.75 0.97
C ALA A 522 49.09 -8.76 0.74
N LEU A 523 48.37 -8.36 1.81
CA LEU A 523 47.35 -7.32 1.76
C LEU A 523 47.61 -6.27 2.85
N SER A 524 47.44 -5.00 2.50
CA SER A 524 47.58 -3.88 3.44
C SER A 524 46.60 -2.75 3.16
N GLY A 525 46.63 -1.69 3.99
CA GLY A 525 45.93 -0.44 3.70
C GLY A 525 44.40 -0.52 3.75
N GLU A 526 43.86 -1.40 4.60
CA GLU A 526 42.41 -1.60 4.69
C GLU A 526 41.71 -0.33 5.15
N LYS A 527 40.63 0.03 4.46
CA LYS A 527 39.66 1.04 4.92
C LYS A 527 38.25 0.55 4.67
N GLY A 528 37.33 0.92 5.55
CA GLY A 528 35.91 0.58 5.40
C GLY A 528 35.55 -0.91 5.55
N ALA A 529 36.54 -1.79 5.74
CA ALA A 529 36.37 -3.24 5.80
C ALA A 529 37.23 -3.92 6.87
N THR A 530 36.76 -5.05 7.36
CA THR A 530 37.53 -6.03 8.14
C THR A 530 37.82 -7.24 7.27
N LEU A 531 39.09 -7.59 7.11
CA LEU A 531 39.52 -8.78 6.37
C LEU A 531 39.70 -9.97 7.32
N VAL A 532 38.96 -11.04 7.05
CA VAL A 532 39.09 -12.33 7.73
C VAL A 532 39.68 -13.33 6.74
N VAL A 533 40.93 -13.71 6.95
CA VAL A 533 41.68 -14.60 6.05
C VAL A 533 41.72 -16.01 6.65
N ASP A 534 41.20 -16.99 5.92
CA ASP A 534 41.31 -18.41 6.24
C ASP A 534 42.23 -19.10 5.23
N HIS A 535 43.50 -19.22 5.60
CA HIS A 535 44.52 -19.87 4.79
C HIS A 535 44.26 -21.36 4.60
N VAL A 536 43.62 -22.03 5.57
CA VAL A 536 43.38 -23.49 5.49
C VAL A 536 42.22 -23.79 4.54
N ALA A 537 41.16 -22.99 4.59
CA ALA A 537 40.02 -23.12 3.69
C ALA A 537 40.24 -22.49 2.31
N GLY A 538 41.32 -21.73 2.12
CA GLY A 538 41.58 -20.99 0.88
C GLY A 538 40.49 -19.94 0.62
N ARG A 539 40.07 -19.22 1.66
CA ARG A 539 38.98 -18.23 1.60
C ARG A 539 39.38 -16.94 2.28
N THR A 540 38.89 -15.82 1.77
CA THR A 540 39.09 -14.51 2.39
C THR A 540 37.78 -13.76 2.40
N CYS A 541 37.27 -13.44 3.60
CA CYS A 541 36.03 -12.71 3.75
C CYS A 541 36.33 -11.23 4.04
N VAL A 542 35.72 -10.34 3.26
CA VAL A 542 35.72 -8.90 3.42
C VAL A 542 34.39 -8.52 4.04
N LEU A 543 34.40 -8.12 5.31
CA LEU A 543 33.23 -7.66 6.04
C LEU A 543 33.21 -6.14 6.04
N SER A 544 32.27 -5.54 5.31
CA SER A 544 32.14 -4.08 5.21
C SER A 544 30.90 -3.58 5.96
N ARG A 545 31.10 -2.58 6.81
CA ARG A 545 30.02 -1.75 7.38
C ARG A 545 29.96 -0.34 6.77
N GLY A 546 30.92 0.01 5.91
CA GLY A 546 31.03 1.31 5.26
C GLY A 546 30.74 1.24 3.76
N ASN A 547 30.71 2.40 3.11
CA ASN A 547 30.40 2.50 1.67
C ASN A 547 31.64 2.40 0.77
N ASP A 548 32.81 2.10 1.32
CA ASP A 548 34.09 2.08 0.58
C ASP A 548 35.05 1.02 1.15
N PRO A 549 34.70 -0.28 1.11
CA PRO A 549 35.60 -1.37 1.47
C PRO A 549 36.74 -1.50 0.46
N GLN A 550 37.96 -1.14 0.88
CA GLN A 550 39.14 -1.18 0.04
C GLN A 550 40.37 -1.73 0.76
N PHE A 551 41.29 -2.32 -0.01
CA PHE A 551 42.61 -2.76 0.45
C PHE A 551 43.63 -2.78 -0.70
N VAL A 552 44.92 -2.81 -0.37
CA VAL A 552 46.05 -2.79 -1.29
C VAL A 552 46.63 -4.19 -1.43
N LEU A 553 46.96 -4.58 -2.66
CA LEU A 553 47.67 -5.82 -2.98
C LEU A 553 49.18 -5.54 -2.93
N ASP A 554 49.88 -6.15 -1.98
CA ASP A 554 51.33 -6.03 -1.85
C ASP A 554 52.00 -7.12 -2.69
N MET A 555 52.32 -6.78 -3.94
CA MET A 555 52.97 -7.69 -4.88
C MET A 555 54.51 -7.66 -4.69
N PRO A 556 55.19 -8.82 -4.71
CA PRO A 556 56.65 -8.88 -4.79
C PRO A 556 57.13 -8.40 -6.18
N GLU A 557 58.23 -7.64 -6.24
CA GLU A 557 58.79 -7.11 -7.50
C GLU A 557 58.99 -8.22 -8.56
N PRO A 558 58.65 -7.98 -9.85
CA PRO A 558 58.84 -6.72 -10.58
C PRO A 558 57.56 -5.99 -11.00
N ALA A 559 57.65 -4.66 -11.10
CA ALA A 559 56.58 -3.76 -11.48
C ALA A 559 55.95 -4.08 -12.85
N LEU A 560 54.62 -3.96 -12.97
CA LEU A 560 53.92 -4.15 -14.26
C LEU A 560 54.27 -3.00 -15.20
N SER A 561 54.90 -3.33 -16.33
CA SER A 561 55.30 -2.37 -17.37
C SER A 561 54.47 -2.45 -18.65
N ALA A 562 53.73 -3.53 -18.89
CA ALA A 562 52.97 -3.78 -20.12
C ALA A 562 51.44 -3.81 -19.91
N GLY A 563 50.95 -3.37 -18.75
CA GLY A 563 49.55 -3.55 -18.34
C GLY A 563 49.21 -5.01 -18.03
N GLY A 564 47.93 -5.28 -17.74
CA GLY A 564 47.50 -6.59 -17.29
C GLY A 564 46.02 -6.65 -16.91
N VAL A 565 45.63 -7.64 -16.13
CA VAL A 565 44.27 -7.80 -15.59
C VAL A 565 44.37 -8.35 -14.18
N LEU A 566 43.64 -7.74 -13.23
CA LEU A 566 43.32 -8.43 -11.98
C LEU A 566 42.07 -9.27 -12.20
N GLU A 567 42.19 -10.57 -12.01
CA GLU A 567 41.08 -11.50 -11.98
C GLU A 567 40.73 -11.82 -10.53
N VAL A 568 39.48 -11.59 -10.13
CA VAL A 568 38.98 -11.87 -8.77
C VAL A 568 37.80 -12.80 -8.87
N ARG A 569 37.89 -13.98 -8.26
CA ARG A 569 36.75 -14.89 -8.10
C ARG A 569 36.17 -14.72 -6.71
N LEU A 570 34.88 -14.38 -6.63
CA LEU A 570 34.23 -14.06 -5.36
C LEU A 570 32.74 -14.39 -5.33
N LEU A 571 32.18 -14.46 -4.13
CA LEU A 571 30.75 -14.39 -3.83
C LEU A 571 30.48 -13.09 -3.08
N ALA A 572 29.33 -12.45 -3.33
CA ALA A 572 29.00 -11.18 -2.71
C ALA A 572 27.55 -11.15 -2.24
N TRP A 573 27.35 -10.62 -1.04
CA TRP A 573 26.04 -10.38 -0.44
C TRP A 573 25.96 -8.94 0.06
N PRO A 574 24.82 -8.25 -0.12
CA PRO A 574 24.61 -6.97 0.54
C PRO A 574 24.50 -7.21 2.04
N GLN A 575 24.80 -6.19 2.85
CA GLN A 575 24.58 -6.29 4.29
C GLN A 575 23.12 -6.68 4.58
N ARG A 576 22.90 -7.82 5.24
CA ARG A 576 21.62 -8.11 5.89
C ARG A 576 21.63 -7.35 7.22
N LEU A 577 20.82 -6.29 7.31
CA LEU A 577 20.45 -5.68 8.58
C LEU A 577 19.45 -6.60 9.28
#